data_AF-A0A8R7PHI8-F1
#
_entry.id   AF-A0A8R7PHI8-F1
#
_cell.length_a   1.000
_cell.length_b   1.000
_cell.length_c   1.000
_cell.angle_alpha   90.00
_cell.angle_beta   90.00
_cell.angle_gamma   90.00
#
_symmetry.space_group_name_H-M   'P 1'
#
loop_
_entity.id
_entity.type
_entity.pdbx_description
1 polymer ?
#
loop_
_entity_poly.entity_id
_entity_poly.type
_entity_poly.pdbx_seq_one_letter_code
_entity_poly.pdbx_strand_id
1 'polypeptide(L)'
;SLVTDISIDEGVLRIQKRSDPGDFLGDRDTTLYSFSGESGMVKWAVDDGTCREAMLNNKEYRCLSAHSHCMDVTDDRTSKHVGYRCKCSSGFQGNPYLQGGCTGKF
;
A
#
# COMPACT_ATOMS: atom_id res chain seq x y z
N SER A 1 -0.68 15.77 -8.80
CA SER A 1 0.27 14.63 -8.69
C SER A 1 -0.21 13.46 -9.53
N LEU A 2 0.69 12.62 -10.01
CA LEU A 2 0.39 11.43 -10.82
C LEU A 2 0.93 10.18 -10.11
N VAL A 3 0.12 9.13 -10.02
CA VAL A 3 0.63 7.80 -9.63
C VAL A 3 1.35 7.20 -10.83
N THR A 4 2.64 6.95 -10.70
CA THR A 4 3.48 6.43 -11.78
C THR A 4 3.62 4.91 -11.75
N ASP A 5 3.51 4.31 -10.57
CA ASP A 5 3.68 2.87 -10.36
C ASP A 5 2.96 2.43 -9.08
N ILE A 6 2.39 1.23 -9.11
CA ILE A 6 1.74 0.58 -7.98
C ILE A 6 2.34 -0.82 -7.85
N SER A 7 3.18 -1.02 -6.84
CA SER A 7 3.81 -2.31 -6.58
C SER A 7 3.09 -3.05 -5.46
N ILE A 8 2.25 -4.02 -5.84
CA ILE A 8 1.50 -4.89 -4.92
C ILE A 8 2.42 -5.68 -3.98
N ASP A 9 3.56 -6.16 -4.48
CA ASP A 9 4.50 -6.94 -3.68
C ASP A 9 5.22 -6.10 -2.61
N GLU A 10 5.64 -4.89 -3.00
CA GLU A 10 6.32 -3.97 -2.09
C GLU A 10 5.36 -3.21 -1.19
N GLY A 11 4.08 -3.11 -1.57
CA GLY A 11 3.11 -2.37 -0.78
C GLY A 11 3.27 -0.86 -0.96
N VAL A 12 3.75 -0.40 -2.13
CA VAL A 12 4.04 1.02 -2.38
C VAL A 12 3.37 1.62 -3.62
N LEU A 13 2.88 2.86 -3.48
CA LEU A 13 2.52 3.72 -4.59
C LEU A 13 3.65 4.72 -4.84
N ARG A 14 4.14 4.79 -6.07
CA ARG A 14 5.10 5.82 -6.49
C ARG A 14 4.35 6.95 -7.13
N ILE A 15 4.64 8.17 -6.69
CA ILE A 15 3.92 9.37 -7.08
C ILE A 15 4.93 10.40 -7.58
N GLN A 16 4.58 11.11 -8.65
CA GLN A 16 5.33 12.22 -9.19
C GLN A 16 4.51 13.51 -9.15
N LYS A 17 5.13 14.61 -8.75
CA LYS A 17 4.51 15.94 -8.82
C LYS A 17 4.45 16.35 -10.29
N ARG A 18 3.28 16.76 -10.77
CA ARG A 18 3.19 17.42 -12.08
C ARG A 18 3.58 18.88 -11.90
N SER A 19 4.54 19.33 -12.71
CA SER A 19 4.86 20.75 -12.84
C SER A 19 3.88 21.33 -13.86
N ASP A 20 2.75 21.88 -13.40
CA ASP A 20 1.92 22.69 -14.31
C ASP A 20 2.58 24.06 -14.48
N PRO A 21 2.79 24.54 -15.72
CA PRO A 21 3.33 25.87 -15.98
C PRO A 21 2.20 26.90 -15.78
N GLY A 22 1.87 27.23 -14.53
CA GLY A 22 0.83 28.23 -14.27
C GLY A 22 0.37 28.46 -12.84
N ASP A 23 1.06 27.98 -11.80
CA ASP A 23 0.53 28.10 -10.43
C ASP A 23 1.08 29.35 -9.70
N PHE A 24 0.49 30.50 -10.04
CA PHE A 24 0.44 31.66 -9.15
C PHE A 24 -0.85 31.56 -8.32
N LEU A 25 -0.72 31.63 -6.99
CA LEU A 25 -1.75 31.69 -5.93
C LEU A 25 -2.14 30.33 -5.33
N GLY A 26 -1.60 30.07 -4.14
CA GLY A 26 -2.09 29.00 -3.28
C GLY A 26 -3.43 29.35 -2.64
N ASP A 27 -4.29 28.35 -2.44
CA ASP A 27 -5.08 28.15 -1.23
C ASP A 27 -5.76 26.75 -1.24
N ARG A 28 -5.84 26.13 -0.05
CA ARG A 28 -6.63 24.94 0.34
C ARG A 28 -6.27 23.55 -0.22
N ASP A 29 -5.20 23.03 0.37
CA ASP A 29 -5.06 21.69 0.96
C ASP A 29 -6.30 20.78 0.88
N THR A 30 -6.43 20.04 -0.24
CA THR A 30 -7.29 18.85 -0.34
C THR A 30 -6.51 17.69 -0.95
N THR A 31 -5.23 17.57 -0.61
CA THR A 31 -4.44 16.40 -1.02
C THR A 31 -4.31 15.47 0.18
N LEU A 32 -4.95 14.30 0.14
CA LEU A 32 -4.85 13.24 1.15
C LEU A 32 -3.41 12.69 1.34
N TYR A 33 -2.45 13.18 0.55
CA TYR A 33 -1.03 12.89 0.65
C TYR A 33 -0.24 14.10 0.11
N SER A 34 0.69 14.64 0.91
CA SER A 34 1.55 15.77 0.53
C SER A 34 3.01 15.35 0.60
N PHE A 35 3.68 15.35 -0.56
CA PHE A 35 5.11 15.11 -0.66
C PHE A 35 5.82 16.44 -0.87
N SER A 36 6.83 16.72 -0.04
CA SER A 36 7.66 17.93 -0.14
C SER A 36 8.66 17.88 -1.33
N GLY A 37 8.81 16.72 -1.97
CA GLY A 37 9.72 16.50 -3.12
C GLY A 37 9.02 16.39 -4.48
N GLU A 38 9.80 16.37 -5.55
CA GLU A 38 9.32 16.17 -6.94
C GLU A 38 8.76 14.75 -7.17
N SER A 39 9.19 13.78 -6.36
CA SER A 39 8.68 12.41 -6.34
C SER A 39 8.55 11.90 -4.90
N GLY A 40 7.68 10.91 -4.71
CA GLY A 40 7.37 10.33 -3.41
C GLY A 40 6.95 8.86 -3.50
N MET A 41 7.04 8.18 -2.36
CA MET A 41 6.62 6.80 -2.18
C MET A 41 5.69 6.73 -0.96
N VAL A 42 4.48 6.20 -1.15
CA VAL A 42 3.51 5.95 -0.07
C VAL A 42 3.43 4.45 0.16
N LYS A 43 3.52 3.99 1.41
CA LYS A 43 3.07 2.65 1.79
C LYS A 43 1.58 2.66 2.10
N TRP A 44 0.84 1.66 1.64
CA TRP A 44 -0.56 1.51 2.05
C TRP A 44 -0.71 0.44 3.12
N ALA A 45 -1.78 0.58 3.89
CA ALA A 45 -2.34 -0.46 4.74
C ALA A 45 -3.84 -0.60 4.42
N VAL A 46 -4.41 -1.77 4.72
CA VAL A 46 -5.83 -2.05 4.51
C VAL A 46 -6.69 -1.28 5.53
N ASP A 47 -6.27 -1.33 6.79
CA ASP A 47 -6.82 -0.60 7.94
C ASP A 47 -5.69 -0.36 8.96
N ASP A 48 -6.01 0.23 10.11
CA ASP A 48 -5.07 0.54 11.19
C ASP A 48 -4.79 -0.63 12.15
N GLY A 49 -5.44 -1.78 11.93
CA GLY A 49 -5.29 -2.98 12.75
C GLY A 49 -3.96 -3.70 12.52
N THR A 50 -3.58 -4.53 13.47
CA THR A 50 -2.47 -5.47 13.32
C THR A 50 -2.90 -6.70 12.52
N CYS A 51 -1.93 -7.42 11.95
CA CYS A 51 -2.22 -8.70 11.30
C CYS A 51 -2.93 -9.69 12.21
N ARG A 52 -2.57 -9.70 13.49
CA ARG A 52 -3.20 -10.60 14.46
C ARG A 52 -4.67 -10.28 14.63
N GLU A 53 -5.01 -9.00 14.77
CA GLU A 53 -6.40 -8.55 14.90
C GLU A 53 -7.18 -8.83 13.62
N ALA A 54 -6.59 -8.53 12.47
CA ALA A 54 -7.19 -8.79 11.16
C ALA A 54 -7.49 -10.29 10.94
N MET A 55 -6.56 -11.18 11.31
CA MET A 55 -6.75 -12.62 11.21
C MET A 55 -7.84 -13.15 12.17
N LEU A 56 -8.07 -12.50 13.30
CA LEU A 56 -9.14 -12.85 14.24
C LEU A 56 -10.51 -12.36 13.74
N ASN A 57 -10.54 -11.24 13.02
CA ASN A 57 -11.77 -10.68 12.44
C ASN A 57 -11.96 -11.10 10.98
N ASN A 58 -12.47 -12.33 10.77
CA ASN A 58 -12.72 -12.91 9.44
C ASN A 58 -13.53 -12.04 8.47
N LYS A 59 -14.34 -11.08 8.96
CA LYS A 59 -15.11 -10.17 8.11
C LYS A 59 -14.27 -9.06 7.50
N GLU A 60 -13.21 -8.65 8.19
CA GLU A 60 -12.33 -7.55 7.79
C GLU A 60 -11.03 -8.07 7.13
N TYR A 61 -10.70 -9.35 7.34
CA TYR A 61 -9.52 -9.96 6.75
C TYR A 61 -9.54 -9.93 5.22
N ARG A 62 -8.55 -9.24 4.63
CA ARG A 62 -8.51 -8.98 3.17
C ARG A 62 -7.53 -9.83 2.38
N CYS A 63 -6.74 -10.71 3.01
CA CYS A 63 -5.81 -11.57 2.29
C CYS A 63 -6.55 -12.83 1.81
N LEU A 64 -7.14 -12.72 0.62
CA LEU A 64 -8.09 -13.72 0.11
C LEU A 64 -7.42 -14.87 -0.64
N SER A 65 -6.16 -14.72 -1.04
CA SER A 65 -5.44 -15.76 -1.75
C SER A 65 -4.92 -16.84 -0.78
N ALA A 66 -5.10 -18.12 -1.11
CA ALA A 66 -4.63 -19.24 -0.29
C ALA A 66 -3.09 -19.26 -0.13
N HIS A 67 -2.37 -18.68 -1.09
CA HIS A 67 -0.91 -18.54 -1.05
C HIS A 67 -0.50 -17.10 -0.74
N SER A 68 -1.20 -16.48 0.21
CA SER A 68 -0.86 -15.18 0.76
C SER A 68 -0.76 -15.21 2.28
N HIS A 69 -0.07 -14.23 2.83
CA HIS A 69 0.02 -13.99 4.25
C HIS A 69 -0.20 -12.50 4.53
N CYS A 70 -0.57 -12.22 5.79
CA CYS A 70 -0.63 -10.87 6.30
C CYS A 70 0.76 -10.44 6.77
N MET A 71 1.09 -9.17 6.59
CA MET A 71 2.23 -8.51 7.23
C MET A 71 1.88 -7.12 7.73
N ASP A 72 2.43 -6.74 8.89
CA ASP A 72 2.26 -5.40 9.44
C ASP A 72 3.03 -4.37 8.59
N VAL A 73 2.46 -3.17 8.52
CA VAL A 73 3.00 -2.00 7.84
C VAL A 73 3.45 -1.02 8.90
N THR A 74 4.71 -0.64 8.85
CA THR A 74 5.29 0.38 9.71
C THR A 74 5.74 1.59 8.90
N ASP A 75 5.68 2.76 9.54
CA ASP A 75 6.31 3.96 9.04
C ASP A 75 7.84 3.82 9.14
N ASP A 76 8.56 4.03 8.03
CA ASP A 76 10.00 3.77 7.97
C ASP A 76 10.83 4.71 8.86
N ARG A 77 10.31 5.89 9.20
CA ARG A 77 11.07 6.91 9.96
C ARG A 77 10.86 6.75 11.45
N THR A 78 9.65 6.40 11.84
CA THR A 78 9.21 6.34 13.25
C THR A 78 9.09 4.92 13.76
N SER A 79 9.13 3.91 12.87
CA SER A 79 8.83 2.50 13.17
C SER A 79 7.45 2.30 13.81
N LYS A 80 6.55 3.30 13.70
CA LYS A 80 5.21 3.22 14.25
C LYS A 80 4.36 2.30 13.38
N HIS A 81 3.52 1.48 14.02
CA HIS A 81 2.48 0.70 13.32
C HIS A 81 1.53 1.64 12.57
N VAL A 82 1.32 1.33 11.29
CA VAL A 82 0.39 2.04 10.41
C VAL A 82 -0.85 1.18 10.15
N GLY A 83 -0.71 -0.14 10.13
CA GLY A 83 -1.76 -1.06 9.75
C GLY A 83 -1.22 -2.39 9.25
N TYR A 84 -2.01 -3.14 8.50
CA TYR A 84 -1.55 -4.36 7.85
C TYR A 84 -1.74 -4.36 6.33
N ARG A 85 -1.02 -5.24 5.64
CA ARG A 85 -1.21 -5.52 4.21
C ARG A 85 -1.07 -7.01 3.90
N CYS A 86 -1.45 -7.39 2.70
CA CYS A 86 -1.34 -8.77 2.22
C CYS A 86 -0.16 -8.89 1.27
N LYS A 87 0.56 -10.02 1.35
CA LYS A 87 1.67 -10.35 0.45
C LYS A 87 1.56 -11.80 0.01
N CYS A 88 1.91 -12.10 -1.24
CA CYS A 88 2.01 -13.49 -1.67
C CYS A 88 3.12 -14.20 -0.90
N SER A 89 2.88 -15.45 -0.52
CA SER A 89 3.87 -16.28 0.15
C SER A 89 5.05 -16.56 -0.77
N SER A 90 6.21 -16.89 -0.20
CA SER A 90 7.42 -17.20 -0.96
C SER A 90 7.14 -18.27 -2.02
N GLY A 91 7.61 -18.02 -3.25
CA GLY A 91 7.35 -18.87 -4.43
C GLY A 91 6.10 -18.53 -5.24
N PHE A 92 5.25 -17.60 -4.76
CA PHE A 92 4.03 -17.16 -5.45
C PHE A 92 4.10 -15.68 -5.80
N GLN A 93 3.45 -15.30 -6.91
CA GLN A 93 3.34 -13.91 -7.36
C GLN A 93 1.92 -13.58 -7.81
N GLY A 94 1.59 -12.29 -7.81
CA GLY A 94 0.30 -11.77 -8.23
C GLY A 94 -0.35 -10.94 -7.14
N ASN A 95 -1.68 -10.97 -7.07
CA ASN A 95 -2.46 -10.12 -6.18
C ASN A 95 -3.00 -10.93 -4.98
N PRO A 96 -2.46 -10.73 -3.76
CA PRO A 96 -2.88 -11.48 -2.58
C PRO A 96 -4.29 -11.12 -2.09
N TYR A 97 -4.86 -10.01 -2.57
CA TYR A 97 -6.20 -9.54 -2.22
C TYR A 97 -7.30 -10.21 -3.06
N LEU A 98 -6.94 -11.02 -4.06
CA LEU A 98 -7.87 -11.76 -4.90
C LEU A 98 -7.81 -13.25 -4.58
N GLN A 99 -8.97 -13.91 -4.57
CA GLN A 99 -9.02 -15.36 -4.42
C GLN A 99 -8.30 -16.03 -5.60
N GLY A 100 -7.33 -16.90 -5.31
CA GLY A 100 -6.46 -17.50 -6.33
C GLY A 100 -5.50 -16.52 -7.02
N GLY A 101 -5.37 -15.29 -6.51
CA GLY A 101 -4.57 -14.25 -7.14
C GLY A 101 -3.06 -14.39 -6.96
N CYS A 102 -2.60 -15.25 -6.04
CA CYS A 102 -1.19 -15.63 -5.94
C CYS A 102 -0.98 -16.97 -6.66
N THR A 103 -0.29 -16.94 -7.80
CA THR A 103 0.01 -18.11 -8.62
C THR A 103 1.50 -18.45 -8.52
N GLY A 104 1.82 -19.74 -8.43
CA GLY A 104 3.20 -20.21 -8.38
C GLY A 104 3.94 -19.93 -9.69
N LYS A 105 5.25 -19.71 -9.60
CA LYS A 105 6.12 -19.81 -10.77
C LYS A 105 6.41 -21.28 -11.01
N PHE A 106 5.82 -21.85 -12.05
CA PHE A 106 6.16 -23.18 -12.55
C PHE A 106 7.53 -23.17 -13.23
#